data_AF-A0AAV2AX50-F1
#
_entry.id   AF-A0AAV2AX50-F1
#
_cell.length_a   1.000
_cell.length_b   1.000
_cell.length_c   1.000
_cell.angle_alpha   90.00
_cell.angle_beta   90.00
_cell.angle_gamma   90.00
#
_symmetry.space_group_name_H-M   'P 1'
#
loop_
_entity.id
_entity.type
_entity.pdbx_description
1 polymer ?
#
loop_
_entity_poly.entity_id
_entity_poly.type
_entity_poly.pdbx_seq_one_letter_code
_entity_poly.pdbx_strand_id
1 'polypeptide(L)'
;MFVNEYREVPFEAITYMAGECNYGGRVTDDWDRRCLLTLLADFCNDDVIREDLYRLSPDGKYTVPDTDSYEEFLEFIEGLPSTQHPEVFGMHENVDITRELQESRRLVDSILLTEGTGSSSD
;
A
#
# COMPACT_ATOMS: atom_id res chain seq x y z
N MET A 1 8.73 20.06 -6.09
CA MET A 1 9.67 20.02 -4.95
C MET A 1 11.07 20.15 -5.51
N PHE A 2 11.88 21.09 -5.02
CA PHE A 2 13.20 21.37 -5.57
C PHE A 2 14.27 20.44 -5.01
N VAL A 3 14.09 19.12 -5.18
CA VAL A 3 15.01 18.10 -4.63
C VAL A 3 16.45 18.33 -5.10
N ASN A 4 16.62 18.80 -6.34
CA ASN A 4 17.91 19.07 -6.97
C ASN A 4 18.62 20.34 -6.49
N GLU A 5 17.97 21.18 -5.67
CA GLU A 5 18.59 22.39 -5.09
C GLU A 5 19.32 22.11 -3.78
N TYR A 6 19.12 20.92 -3.20
CA TYR A 6 19.77 20.50 -1.96
C TYR A 6 21.00 19.65 -2.26
N ARG A 7 22.02 19.77 -1.40
CA ARG A 7 23.23 18.93 -1.47
C ARG A 7 22.96 17.47 -1.11
N GLU A 8 21.98 17.26 -0.25
CA GLU A 8 21.53 15.96 0.24
C GLU A 8 20.03 15.85 0.00
N VAL A 9 19.53 14.63 -0.19
CA VAL A 9 18.10 14.41 -0.42
C VAL A 9 17.33 14.82 0.85
N PRO A 10 16.39 15.79 0.77
CA PRO A 10 15.73 16.33 1.95
C PRO A 10 14.57 15.44 2.41
N PHE A 11 14.86 14.22 2.87
CA PHE A 11 13.84 13.23 3.26
C PHE A 11 12.84 13.75 4.28
N GLU A 12 13.27 14.53 5.27
CA GLU A 12 12.36 15.16 6.24
C GLU A 12 11.29 16.03 5.56
N ALA A 13 11.70 16.83 4.58
CA ALA A 13 10.77 17.66 3.81
C ALA A 13 9.87 16.81 2.90
N ILE A 14 10.39 15.71 2.33
CA ILE A 14 9.62 14.80 1.48
C ILE A 14 8.53 14.12 2.31
N THR A 15 8.91 13.56 3.46
CA THR A 15 8.01 12.90 4.40
C THR A 15 6.98 13.86 4.97
N TYR A 16 7.37 15.10 5.30
CA TYR A 16 6.41 16.13 5.73
C TYR A 16 5.40 16.47 4.63
N MET A 17 5.87 16.70 3.41
CA MET A 17 4.99 17.00 2.27
C MET A 17 4.04 15.84 1.97
N ALA A 18 4.53 14.60 1.91
CA ALA A 18 3.71 13.42 1.66
C ALA A 18 2.75 13.15 2.83
N GLY A 19 3.29 13.05 4.04
CA GLY A 19 2.59 12.67 5.25
C GLY A 19 1.61 13.71 5.75
N GLU A 20 2.00 14.97 5.88
CA GLU A 20 1.14 16.01 6.45
C GLU A 20 0.31 16.73 5.38
N CYS A 21 0.94 17.15 4.29
CA CYS A 21 0.26 18.02 3.32
C CYS A 21 -0.59 17.24 2.30
N ASN A 22 -0.09 16.13 1.74
CA ASN A 22 -0.79 15.41 0.68
C ASN A 22 -1.82 14.41 1.25
N TYR A 23 -1.38 13.51 2.13
CA TYR A 23 -2.22 12.43 2.65
C TYR A 23 -2.84 12.75 4.02
N GLY A 24 -2.08 13.35 4.94
CA GLY A 24 -2.49 13.58 6.33
C GLY A 24 -3.55 14.65 6.55
N GLY A 25 -3.78 15.53 5.58
CA GLY A 25 -4.86 16.53 5.64
C GLY A 25 -6.27 15.92 5.68
N ARG A 26 -6.42 14.65 5.28
CA ARG A 26 -7.68 13.89 5.37
C ARG A 26 -7.73 12.94 6.56
N VAL A 27 -6.63 12.78 7.28
CA VAL A 27 -6.51 11.83 8.39
C VAL A 27 -6.84 12.56 9.69
N THR A 28 -8.00 12.22 10.25
CA THR A 28 -8.54 12.87 11.46
C THR A 28 -8.21 12.12 12.74
N ASP A 29 -7.89 10.83 12.67
CA ASP A 29 -7.54 10.01 13.83
C ASP A 29 -6.01 9.97 14.03
N ASP A 30 -5.57 10.11 15.28
CA ASP A 30 -4.14 10.17 15.62
C ASP A 30 -3.43 8.82 15.36
N TRP A 31 -4.13 7.70 15.49
CA TRP A 31 -3.57 6.37 15.20
C TRP A 31 -3.42 6.15 13.71
N ASP A 32 -4.40 6.58 12.91
CA ASP A 32 -4.29 6.54 11.45
C ASP A 32 -3.15 7.43 10.97
N ARG A 33 -2.95 8.60 11.59
CA ARG A 33 -1.83 9.49 11.27
C ARG A 33 -0.50 8.84 11.59
N ARG A 34 -0.37 8.23 12.77
CA ARG A 34 0.83 7.49 13.16
C ARG A 34 1.10 6.33 12.20
N CYS A 35 0.06 5.58 11.82
CA CYS A 35 0.17 4.48 10.85
C CYS A 35 0.68 4.99 9.50
N LEU A 36 0.10 6.05 8.96
CA LEU A 36 0.52 6.69 7.71
C LEU A 36 2.01 7.09 7.75
N LEU A 37 2.44 7.79 8.80
CA LEU A 37 3.84 8.23 8.92
C LEU A 37 4.80 7.04 9.07
N THR A 38 4.36 5.98 9.74
CA THR A 38 5.16 4.75 9.88
C THR A 38 5.34 4.08 8.53
N LEU A 39 4.27 3.94 7.73
CA LEU A 39 4.36 3.40 6.38
C LEU A 39 5.27 4.25 5.49
N LEU A 40 5.16 5.58 5.54
CA LEU A 40 6.01 6.47 4.74
C LEU A 40 7.50 6.36 5.09
N ALA A 41 7.84 6.05 6.35
CA ALA A 41 9.23 5.91 6.78
C ALA A 41 9.96 4.76 6.05
N ASP A 42 9.24 3.73 5.62
CA ASP A 42 9.81 2.61 4.85
C ASP A 42 10.20 3.03 3.42
N PHE A 43 9.59 4.09 2.86
CA PHE A 43 9.85 4.54 1.48
C PHE A 43 10.68 5.82 1.40
N CYS A 44 10.72 6.62 2.46
CA CYS A 44 11.37 7.93 2.49
C CYS A 44 12.48 7.96 3.54
N ASN A 45 13.55 7.23 3.28
CA ASN A 45 14.74 7.15 4.12
C ASN A 45 16.02 7.04 3.28
N ASP A 46 17.17 7.23 3.92
CA ASP A 46 18.47 7.16 3.26
C ASP A 46 18.83 5.77 2.71
N ASP A 47 18.30 4.70 3.28
CA ASP A 47 18.66 3.32 2.90
C ASP A 47 18.09 2.99 1.51
N VAL A 48 16.93 3.55 1.15
CA VAL A 48 16.29 3.45 -0.18
C VAL A 48 17.22 3.86 -1.32
N ILE A 49 18.15 4.78 -1.09
CA ILE A 49 19.10 5.26 -2.11
C ILE A 49 20.52 4.72 -1.92
N ARG A 50 20.81 4.07 -0.79
CA ARG A 50 22.15 3.56 -0.46
C ARG A 50 22.28 2.06 -0.65
N GLU A 51 21.18 1.32 -0.48
CA GLU A 51 21.16 -0.13 -0.59
C GLU A 51 20.73 -0.57 -1.99
N ASP A 52 21.57 -1.38 -2.63
CA ASP A 52 21.21 -2.03 -3.90
C ASP A 52 20.01 -2.95 -3.66
N LEU A 53 19.00 -2.85 -4.53
CA LEU A 53 17.78 -3.66 -4.45
C LEU A 53 17.09 -3.56 -3.08
N TYR A 54 17.01 -2.34 -2.52
CA TYR A 54 16.33 -2.07 -1.25
C TYR A 54 14.96 -2.76 -1.20
N ARG A 55 14.73 -3.55 -0.14
CA ARG A 55 13.55 -4.42 -0.04
C ARG A 55 12.39 -3.67 0.60
N LEU A 56 11.29 -3.56 -0.13
CA LEU A 56 10.04 -2.97 0.32
C LEU A 56 9.10 -3.99 0.98
N SER A 57 9.46 -5.28 0.93
CA SER A 57 8.68 -6.35 1.55
C SER A 57 9.59 -7.46 2.08
N PRO A 58 9.14 -8.23 3.10
CA PRO A 58 9.90 -9.36 3.64
C PRO A 58 10.21 -10.46 2.62
N ASP A 59 9.30 -10.72 1.68
CA ASP A 59 9.43 -11.75 0.63
C ASP A 59 10.50 -11.41 -0.43
N GLY A 60 11.02 -10.16 -0.43
CA GLY A 60 12.13 -9.74 -1.28
C GLY A 60 11.81 -9.64 -2.78
N LYS A 61 10.55 -9.86 -3.18
CA LYS A 61 10.08 -9.65 -4.57
C LYS A 61 9.81 -8.19 -4.89
N TYR A 62 9.38 -7.42 -3.89
CA TYR A 62 9.17 -5.98 -4.02
C TYR A 62 10.45 -5.27 -3.58
N THR A 63 11.20 -4.80 -4.55
CA THR A 63 12.47 -4.08 -4.36
C THR A 63 12.47 -2.79 -5.17
N VAL A 64 13.34 -1.87 -4.79
CA VAL A 64 13.66 -0.70 -5.63
C VAL A 64 14.58 -1.18 -6.76
N PRO A 65 14.15 -1.13 -8.04
CA PRO A 65 15.01 -1.56 -9.15
C PRO A 65 16.11 -0.54 -9.40
N ASP A 66 17.30 -1.02 -9.75
CA ASP A 66 18.45 -0.19 -10.12
C ASP A 66 18.38 0.19 -11.60
N THR A 67 17.42 1.07 -11.92
CA THR A 67 17.20 1.58 -13.27
C THR A 67 16.80 3.05 -13.25
N ASP A 68 17.20 3.79 -14.28
CA ASP A 68 16.80 5.16 -14.56
C ASP A 68 15.82 5.26 -15.76
N SER A 69 15.53 4.14 -16.41
CA SER A 69 14.66 4.08 -17.59
C SER A 69 13.21 3.81 -17.21
N TYR A 70 12.32 4.65 -17.73
CA TYR A 70 10.87 4.48 -17.56
C TYR A 70 10.38 3.12 -18.06
N GLU A 71 10.91 2.63 -19.18
CA GLU A 71 10.51 1.36 -19.78
C GLU A 71 10.90 0.17 -18.89
N GLU A 72 12.08 0.21 -18.29
CA GLU A 72 12.57 -0.83 -17.38
C GLU A 72 11.77 -0.84 -16.06
N PHE A 73 11.35 0.33 -15.57
CA PHE A 73 10.41 0.40 -14.44
C PHE A 73 9.07 -0.28 -14.76
N LEU A 74 8.53 -0.09 -15.97
CA LEU A 74 7.28 -0.74 -16.38
C LEU A 74 7.46 -2.25 -16.47
N GLU A 75 8.52 -2.73 -17.11
CA GLU A 75 8.81 -4.17 -17.20
C GLU A 75 8.96 -4.81 -15.81
N PHE A 76 9.61 -4.12 -14.87
CA PHE A 76 9.71 -4.58 -13.48
C PHE A 76 8.33 -4.69 -12.82
N ILE A 77 7.49 -3.65 -12.95
CA ILE A 77 6.14 -3.62 -12.35
C ILE A 77 5.26 -4.72 -12.96
N GLU A 78 5.32 -4.94 -14.27
CA GLU A 78 4.57 -6.00 -14.96
C GLU A 78 5.00 -7.41 -14.55
N GLY A 79 6.26 -7.57 -14.11
CA GLY A 79 6.78 -8.82 -13.57
C GLY A 79 6.31 -9.16 -12.15
N LEU A 80 5.68 -8.22 -11.43
CA LEU A 80 5.22 -8.44 -10.06
C LEU A 80 3.98 -9.36 -10.01
N PRO A 81 3.80 -10.13 -8.90
CA PRO A 81 2.63 -10.97 -8.73
C PRO A 81 1.31 -10.19 -8.79
N SER A 82 0.34 -10.70 -9.56
CA SER A 82 -1.00 -10.14 -9.65
C SER A 82 -1.78 -10.22 -8.35
N THR A 83 -1.49 -11.24 -7.54
CA THR A 83 -2.06 -11.43 -6.20
C THR A 83 -1.01 -11.03 -5.18
N GLN A 84 -1.32 -10.02 -4.36
CA GLN A 84 -0.40 -9.42 -3.41
C GLN A 84 -0.70 -9.96 -2.01
N HIS A 85 0.34 -10.39 -1.30
CA HIS A 85 0.21 -10.85 0.09
C HIS A 85 0.02 -9.63 1.03
N PRO A 86 -0.74 -9.75 2.14
CA PRO A 86 -0.96 -8.67 3.09
C PRO A 86 0.32 -8.02 3.62
N GLU A 87 1.41 -8.78 3.72
CA GLU A 87 2.71 -8.30 4.19
C GLU A 87 3.29 -7.16 3.35
N VAL A 88 2.97 -7.11 2.05
CA VAL A 88 3.38 -6.02 1.15
C VAL A 88 2.80 -4.68 1.60
N PHE A 89 1.69 -4.71 2.35
CA PHE A 89 1.04 -3.55 2.94
C PHE A 89 1.37 -3.38 4.43
N GLY A 90 2.35 -4.11 4.96
CA GLY A 90 2.68 -4.14 6.40
C GLY A 90 1.63 -4.85 7.26
N MET A 91 0.76 -5.68 6.66
CA MET A 91 -0.32 -6.37 7.36
C MET A 91 0.01 -7.84 7.61
N HIS A 92 -0.59 -8.40 8.67
CA HIS A 92 -0.46 -9.81 9.01
C HIS A 92 -1.30 -10.70 8.08
N GLU A 93 -0.85 -11.93 7.79
CA GLU A 93 -1.54 -12.91 6.92
C GLU A 93 -3.03 -13.14 7.28
N ASN A 94 -3.38 -13.15 8.57
CA ASN A 94 -4.76 -13.22 9.06
C ASN A 94 -5.73 -12.17 8.49
N VAL A 95 -5.24 -11.07 7.92
CA VAL A 95 -6.09 -10.09 7.21
C VAL A 95 -6.76 -10.74 6.00
N ASP A 96 -6.08 -11.63 5.27
CA ASP A 96 -6.69 -12.34 4.15
C ASP A 96 -7.86 -13.21 4.61
N ILE A 97 -7.68 -13.98 5.70
CA ILE A 97 -8.75 -14.81 6.28
C ILE A 97 -9.96 -13.93 6.64
N THR A 98 -9.71 -12.76 7.22
CA THR A 98 -10.77 -11.82 7.60
C THR A 98 -11.51 -11.27 6.38
N ARG A 99 -10.76 -10.90 5.32
CA ARG A 99 -11.34 -10.45 4.04
C ARG A 99 -12.19 -11.54 3.41
N GLU A 100 -11.65 -12.75 3.27
CA GLU A 100 -12.35 -13.89 2.66
C GLU A 100 -13.63 -14.24 3.42
N LEU A 101 -13.60 -14.22 4.75
CA LEU A 101 -14.78 -14.44 5.57
C LEU A 101 -15.83 -13.34 5.36
N GLN A 102 -15.42 -12.07 5.26
CA GLN A 102 -16.33 -10.97 4.98
C GLN A 102 -16.95 -11.07 3.58
N GLU A 103 -16.17 -11.43 2.57
CA GLU A 103 -16.66 -11.63 1.20
C GLU A 103 -17.64 -12.80 1.12
N SER A 104 -17.33 -13.94 1.76
CA SER A 104 -18.22 -15.09 1.82
C SER A 104 -19.55 -14.74 2.50
N ARG A 105 -19.52 -14.00 3.61
CA ARG A 105 -20.74 -13.52 4.28
C ARG A 105 -21.55 -12.59 3.40
N ARG A 106 -20.91 -11.60 2.77
CA ARG A 106 -21.58 -10.67 1.84
C ARG A 106 -22.26 -11.42 0.70
N LEU A 107 -21.62 -12.47 0.17
CA LEU A 107 -22.19 -13.30 -0.90
C LEU A 107 -23.43 -14.06 -0.41
N VAL A 108 -23.35 -14.70 0.75
CA VAL A 108 -24.50 -15.42 1.34
C VAL A 108 -25.66 -14.47 1.67
N ASP A 109 -25.36 -13.32 2.26
CA ASP A 109 -26.36 -12.28 2.56
C ASP A 109 -27.03 -11.77 1.27
N SER A 110 -26.27 -11.59 0.20
CA SER A 110 -26.80 -11.18 -1.11
C SER A 110 -27.73 -12.24 -1.72
N ILE A 111 -27.42 -13.53 -1.52
CA ILE A 111 -28.29 -14.64 -1.95
C ILE A 111 -29.59 -14.65 -1.12
N LEU A 112 -29.51 -14.46 0.20
CA LEU A 112 -30.69 -14.38 1.07
C LEU A 112 -31.63 -13.24 0.67
N LEU A 113 -31.09 -12.08 0.27
CA LEU A 113 -31.88 -10.95 -0.21
C LEU A 113 -32.61 -11.23 -1.53
N THR A 114 -32.06 -12.11 -2.38
CA THR A 114 -32.70 -12.50 -3.65
C THR A 114 -33.79 -13.56 -3.43
N GLU A 115 -33.68 -14.43 -2.42
CA GLU A 115 -34.75 -15.37 -2.04
C GLU A 115 -36.02 -14.65 -1.51
N GLY A 116 -35.85 -13.58 -0.73
CA GLY A 116 -36.96 -12.84 -0.10
C GLY A 116 -37.84 -12.01 -1.04
N THR A 117 -37.48 -11.88 -2.33
CA THR A 117 -38.30 -11.18 -3.33
C THR A 117 -39.21 -12.11 -4.15
N GLY A 118 -39.09 -13.43 -3.98
CA GLY A 118 -39.92 -14.43 -4.66
C GLY A 118 -41.23 -14.83 -3.96
N SER A 119 -41.43 -14.46 -2.69
CA SER A 119 -42.57 -14.95 -1.88
C SER A 119 -43.68 -13.92 -1.67
N SER A 120 -44.04 -13.15 -2.69
CA SER A 120 -45.20 -12.25 -2.67
C SER A 120 -46.05 -12.45 -3.92
N SER A 121 -46.80 -13.55 -3.98
CA SER A 121 -48.06 -13.72 -4.72
C SER A 121 -48.60 -15.12 -4.43
N ASP A 122 -49.50 -15.23 -3.44
CA ASP A 122 -50.81 -15.93 -3.50
C ASP A 122 -51.47 -15.96 -2.11
#